data_AF-A0A7S2WW77-F1
#
_entry.id   AF-A0A7S2WW77-F1
#
_cell.length_a   1.000
_cell.length_b   1.000
_cell.length_c   1.000
_cell.angle_alpha   90.00
_cell.angle_beta   90.00
_cell.angle_gamma   90.00
#
_symmetry.space_group_name_H-M   'P 1'
#
loop_
_entity.id
_entity.type
_entity.pdbx_description
1 polymer ?
#
loop_
_entity_poly.entity_id
_entity_poly.type
_entity_poly.pdbx_seq_one_letter_code
_entity_poly.pdbx_strand_id
1 'polypeptide(L)'
;AIDCSSSSYRTFILIDALLITVTQAIPIAYVVVLWRRRHRLNPVPYNEVESLRRRELDFGLFPLRFLYKDYNCRSWWFEAIDMYRRMLFVALLPLLGQGAAAACIGCALAVVSILLFRELSPFQETWTNAV
;
A
#
# COMPACT_ATOMS: atom_id res chain seq x y z
N ALA A 1 26.77 -6.73 27.34
CA ALA A 1 27.17 -6.39 25.96
C ALA A 1 26.40 -7.29 25.01
N ILE A 2 25.87 -6.75 23.90
CA ILE A 2 25.22 -7.56 22.86
C ILE A 2 26.33 -8.15 22.00
N ASP A 3 26.40 -9.48 21.92
CA ASP A 3 27.42 -10.16 21.13
C ASP A 3 26.96 -10.32 19.67
N CYS A 4 27.42 -9.40 18.81
CA CYS A 4 27.13 -9.39 17.38
C CYS A 4 27.95 -10.43 16.59
N SER A 5 28.84 -11.18 17.23
CA SER A 5 29.68 -12.21 16.59
C SER A 5 29.13 -13.63 16.77
N SER A 6 28.18 -13.81 17.68
CA SER A 6 27.56 -15.09 18.01
C SER A 6 26.74 -15.69 16.84
N SER A 7 26.74 -17.02 16.74
CA SER A 7 25.93 -17.77 15.76
C SER A 7 24.42 -17.53 15.93
N SER A 8 23.97 -17.24 17.16
CA SER A 8 22.58 -16.89 17.44
C SER A 8 22.17 -15.57 16.78
N TYR A 9 23.07 -14.57 16.77
CA TYR A 9 22.82 -13.28 16.10
C TYR A 9 22.75 -13.42 14.58
N ARG A 10 23.62 -14.24 13.98
CA ARG A 10 23.54 -14.55 12.55
C ARG A 10 22.23 -15.26 12.17
N THR A 11 21.79 -16.20 13.00
CA THR A 11 20.51 -16.90 12.80
C THR A 11 19.33 -15.94 12.89
N PHE A 12 19.36 -15.03 13.86
CA PHE A 12 18.34 -13.98 14.01
C PHE A 12 18.24 -13.08 12.77
N ILE A 13 19.37 -12.57 12.26
CA ILE A 13 19.38 -11.76 11.03
C ILE A 13 18.77 -12.51 9.84
N LEU A 14 19.08 -13.80 9.68
CA LEU A 14 18.55 -14.61 8.58
C LEU A 14 17.03 -14.77 8.68
N ILE A 15 16.51 -15.01 9.89
CA ILE A 15 15.07 -15.12 10.14
C ILE A 15 14.38 -13.78 9.85
N ASP A 16 14.92 -12.67 10.36
CA ASP A 16 14.36 -11.34 10.12
C ASP A 16 14.37 -10.97 8.64
N ALA A 17 15.47 -11.24 7.93
CA ALA A 17 15.56 -11.00 6.50
C ALA A 17 14.51 -11.82 5.73
N LEU A 18 14.28 -13.08 6.11
CA LEU A 18 13.24 -13.92 5.52
C LEU A 18 11.84 -13.34 5.76
N LEU A 19 11.52 -12.95 6.99
CA LEU A 19 10.23 -12.38 7.34
C LEU A 19 9.96 -11.05 6.63
N ILE A 20 10.97 -10.18 6.56
CA ILE A 20 10.90 -8.94 5.79
C ILE A 20 10.62 -9.26 4.32
N THR A 21 11.36 -10.20 3.73
CA THR A 21 11.17 -10.60 2.32
C THR A 21 9.74 -11.09 2.05
N VAL A 22 9.20 -11.93 2.93
CA VAL A 22 7.81 -12.41 2.83
C VAL A 22 6.83 -11.25 2.92
N THR A 23 7.06 -10.31 3.84
CA THR A 23 6.17 -9.15 4.03
C THR A 23 6.22 -8.20 2.81
N GLN A 24 7.39 -8.03 2.19
CA GLN A 24 7.54 -7.25 0.95
C GLN A 24 6.94 -7.93 -0.27
N ALA A 25 6.94 -9.27 -0.31
CA ALA A 25 6.40 -10.02 -1.44
C ALA A 25 4.89 -9.78 -1.65
N ILE A 26 4.13 -9.51 -0.58
CA ILE A 26 2.67 -9.30 -0.65
C ILE A 26 2.30 -8.05 -1.48
N PRO A 27 2.71 -6.82 -1.13
CA PRO A 27 2.35 -5.64 -1.91
C PRO A 27 2.91 -5.72 -3.34
N ILE A 28 4.10 -6.31 -3.53
CA ILE A 28 4.67 -6.54 -4.86
C ILE A 28 3.76 -7.49 -5.67
N ALA A 29 3.32 -8.60 -5.09
CA ALA A 29 2.42 -9.54 -5.74
C ALA A 29 1.10 -8.89 -6.12
N TYR A 30 0.53 -8.04 -5.25
CA TYR A 30 -0.69 -7.28 -5.56
C TYR A 30 -0.49 -6.37 -6.78
N VAL A 31 0.57 -5.57 -6.80
CA VAL A 31 0.87 -4.70 -7.95
C VAL A 31 1.06 -5.52 -9.22
N VAL A 32 1.81 -6.62 -9.17
CA VAL A 32 2.07 -7.48 -10.33
C VAL A 32 0.77 -8.08 -10.87
N VAL A 33 -0.08 -8.63 -9.99
CA VAL A 33 -1.35 -9.26 -10.38
C VAL A 33 -2.31 -8.23 -10.97
N LEU A 34 -2.44 -7.06 -10.35
CA LEU A 34 -3.30 -6.00 -10.84
C LEU A 34 -2.76 -5.40 -12.14
N TRP A 35 -1.45 -5.19 -12.27
CA TRP A 35 -0.82 -4.65 -13.47
C TRP A 35 -1.07 -5.54 -14.69
N ARG A 36 -0.99 -6.86 -14.53
CA ARG A 36 -1.32 -7.83 -15.60
C ARG A 36 -2.77 -7.71 -16.09
N ARG A 37 -3.68 -7.25 -15.24
CA ARG A 37 -5.11 -7.08 -15.54
C ARG A 37 -5.53 -5.61 -15.66
N ARG A 38 -4.57 -4.69 -15.79
CA ARG A 38 -4.82 -3.24 -15.77
C ARG A 38 -5.85 -2.75 -16.80
N HIS A 39 -5.93 -3.41 -17.95
CA HIS A 39 -6.87 -3.06 -19.01
C HIS A 39 -8.34 -3.37 -18.64
N ARG A 40 -8.54 -4.34 -17.74
CA ARG A 40 -9.87 -4.70 -17.18
C ARG A 40 -10.22 -3.82 -15.97
N LEU A 41 -9.19 -3.43 -15.20
CA LEU A 41 -9.32 -2.55 -14.04
C LEU A 41 -9.52 -1.08 -14.41
N ASN A 42 -8.98 -0.65 -15.55
CA ASN A 42 -9.13 0.71 -16.08
C ASN A 42 -9.53 0.63 -17.56
N PRO A 43 -10.78 0.23 -17.86
CA PRO A 43 -11.25 0.19 -19.25
C PRO A 43 -11.24 1.62 -19.84
N VAL A 44 -10.81 1.72 -21.11
CA VAL A 44 -10.63 2.99 -21.84
C VAL A 44 -11.88 3.88 -21.70
N PRO A 45 -11.72 5.18 -21.36
CA PRO A 45 -12.84 5.98 -20.88
C PRO A 45 -13.79 6.41 -22.01
N TYR A 46 -15.08 6.14 -21.82
CA TYR A 46 -16.17 6.93 -22.40
C TYR A 46 -16.83 7.80 -21.31
N ASN A 47 -17.06 7.22 -20.12
CA ASN A 47 -17.52 7.88 -18.88
C ASN A 47 -16.96 7.13 -17.66
N GLU A 48 -16.64 7.81 -16.56
CA GLU A 48 -16.14 7.22 -15.32
C GLU A 48 -17.16 6.28 -14.65
N VAL A 49 -18.44 6.64 -14.67
CA VAL A 49 -19.51 5.79 -14.13
C VAL A 49 -19.61 4.48 -14.92
N GLU A 50 -19.47 4.56 -16.24
CA GLU A 50 -19.53 3.38 -17.11
C GLU A 50 -18.28 2.50 -16.97
N SER A 51 -17.09 3.10 -16.80
CA SER A 51 -15.87 2.34 -16.57
C SER A 51 -15.92 1.57 -15.24
N LEU A 52 -16.45 2.20 -14.18
CA LEU A 52 -16.70 1.58 -12.89
C LEU A 52 -17.70 0.42 -13.03
N ARG A 53 -18.85 0.65 -13.67
CA ARG A 53 -19.86 -0.39 -13.89
C ARG A 53 -19.30 -1.60 -14.64
N ARG A 54 -18.53 -1.39 -15.70
CA ARG A 54 -17.89 -2.48 -16.46
C ARG A 54 -16.92 -3.29 -15.60
N ARG A 55 -16.14 -2.61 -14.76
CA ARG A 55 -15.20 -3.27 -13.83
C ARG A 55 -15.93 -4.08 -12.76
N GLU A 56 -17.07 -3.60 -12.28
CA GLU A 56 -17.88 -4.31 -11.27
C GLU A 56 -18.58 -5.56 -11.82
N LEU A 57 -19.00 -5.52 -13.08
CA LEU A 57 -19.63 -6.65 -13.77
C LEU A 57 -18.62 -7.71 -14.24
N ASP A 58 -17.32 -7.44 -14.14
CA ASP A 58 -16.28 -8.35 -14.54
C ASP A 58 -16.04 -9.44 -13.49
N PHE A 59 -16.69 -10.59 -13.66
CA PHE A 59 -16.52 -11.78 -12.81
C PHE A 59 -15.07 -12.28 -12.73
N GLY A 60 -14.24 -12.03 -13.75
CA GLY A 60 -12.84 -12.41 -13.74
C GLY A 60 -11.99 -11.59 -12.76
N LEU A 61 -12.48 -10.43 -12.31
CA LEU A 61 -11.82 -9.59 -11.31
C LEU A 61 -12.33 -9.84 -9.89
N PHE A 62 -13.43 -10.59 -9.72
CA PHE A 62 -14.06 -10.83 -8.42
C PHE A 62 -13.10 -11.31 -7.32
N PRO A 63 -12.16 -12.24 -7.56
CA PRO A 63 -11.21 -12.67 -6.52
C PRO A 63 -10.25 -11.56 -6.06
N LEU A 64 -10.03 -10.54 -6.89
CA LEU A 64 -9.15 -9.41 -6.62
C LEU A 64 -9.92 -8.19 -6.11
N ARG A 65 -11.25 -8.29 -5.97
CA ARG A 65 -12.13 -7.17 -5.62
C ARG A 65 -11.71 -6.48 -4.33
N PHE A 66 -11.22 -7.23 -3.35
CA PHE A 66 -10.73 -6.69 -2.08
C PHE A 66 -9.58 -5.69 -2.24
N LEU A 67 -8.84 -5.71 -3.36
CA LEU A 67 -7.70 -4.83 -3.62
C LEU A 67 -8.07 -3.51 -4.29
N TYR A 68 -9.26 -3.42 -4.91
CA TYR A 68 -9.58 -2.28 -5.77
C TYR A 68 -11.01 -1.73 -5.62
N LYS A 69 -11.88 -2.43 -4.88
CA LYS A 69 -13.32 -2.12 -4.81
C LYS A 69 -13.58 -0.67 -4.42
N ASP A 70 -12.84 -0.14 -3.45
CA ASP A 70 -13.10 1.18 -2.88
C ASP A 70 -12.42 2.31 -3.69
N TYR A 71 -11.55 1.94 -4.65
CA TYR A 71 -10.78 2.88 -5.45
C TYR A 71 -11.39 3.15 -6.82
N ASN A 72 -11.03 4.26 -7.43
CA ASN A 72 -11.46 4.64 -8.78
C ASN A 72 -10.83 3.70 -9.82
N CYS A 73 -11.35 3.68 -11.05
CA CYS A 73 -10.74 2.92 -12.15
C CYS A 73 -9.29 3.34 -12.44
N ARG A 74 -8.92 4.61 -12.19
CA ARG A 74 -7.56 5.13 -12.42
C ARG A 74 -6.57 4.74 -11.31
N SER A 75 -7.06 4.52 -10.09
CA SER A 75 -6.27 4.35 -8.87
C SER A 75 -6.28 2.90 -8.38
N TRP A 76 -6.40 1.94 -9.30
CA TRP A 76 -6.45 0.49 -8.99
C TRP A 76 -5.21 -0.03 -8.24
N TRP A 77 -4.08 0.67 -8.32
CA TRP A 77 -2.81 0.32 -7.67
C TRP A 77 -2.69 0.86 -6.23
N PHE A 78 -3.64 1.68 -5.78
CA PHE A 78 -3.49 2.48 -4.57
C PHE A 78 -3.39 1.65 -3.28
N GLU A 79 -4.05 0.50 -3.20
CA GLU A 79 -3.94 -0.43 -2.06
C GLU A 79 -2.48 -0.71 -1.69
N ALA A 80 -1.63 -0.95 -2.68
CA ALA A 80 -0.22 -1.24 -2.44
C ALA A 80 0.51 -0.04 -1.84
N ILE A 81 0.19 1.19 -2.27
CA ILE A 81 0.75 2.41 -1.68
C ILE A 81 0.28 2.57 -0.24
N ASP A 82 -1.00 2.33 0.05
CA ASP A 82 -1.51 2.42 1.42
C ASP A 82 -0.89 1.36 2.34
N MET A 83 -0.64 0.14 1.83
CA MET A 83 0.11 -0.89 2.56
C MET A 83 1.53 -0.44 2.92
N TYR A 84 2.27 0.15 1.97
CA TYR A 84 3.60 0.68 2.23
C TYR A 84 3.56 1.83 3.24
N ARG A 85 2.60 2.74 3.12
CA ARG A 85 2.40 3.83 4.07
C ARG A 85 2.16 3.28 5.48
N ARG A 86 1.26 2.31 5.65
CA ARG A 86 1.00 1.64 6.95
C ARG A 86 2.27 1.00 7.50
N MET A 87 3.06 0.34 6.66
CA MET A 87 4.34 -0.24 7.06
C MET A 87 5.34 0.82 7.52
N LEU A 88 5.42 1.97 6.85
CA LEU A 88 6.27 3.08 7.30
C LEU A 88 5.88 3.56 8.70
N PHE A 89 4.58 3.70 8.99
CA PHE A 89 4.11 4.16 10.31
C PHE A 89 4.25 3.09 11.40
N VAL A 90 3.98 1.83 11.10
CA VAL A 90 3.92 0.76 12.11
C VAL A 90 5.27 0.08 12.32
N ALA A 91 6.07 -0.10 11.26
CA ALA A 91 7.32 -0.84 11.32
C ALA A 91 8.55 0.06 11.32
N LEU A 92 8.61 1.08 10.45
CA LEU A 92 9.83 1.89 10.29
C LEU A 92 9.92 3.03 11.30
N LEU A 93 8.82 3.75 11.54
CA LEU A 93 8.82 4.92 12.43
C LEU A 93 9.26 4.58 13.87
N PRO A 94 8.84 3.47 14.50
CA PRO A 94 9.31 3.11 15.84
C PRO A 94 10.81 2.80 15.92
N LEU A 95 11.44 2.39 14.82
CA LEU A 95 12.88 2.10 14.77
C LEU A 95 13.74 3.37 14.85
N LEU A 96 13.15 4.54 14.58
CA LEU A 96 13.83 5.83 14.73
C LEU A 96 13.98 6.26 16.20
N GLY A 97 13.46 5.46 17.13
CA GLY A 97 13.53 5.69 18.57
C GLY A 97 12.37 6.52 19.11
N GLN A 98 12.43 6.78 20.41
CA GLN A 98 11.38 7.51 21.14
C GLN A 98 11.90 8.90 21.48
N GLY A 99 11.68 9.87 20.58
CA GLY A 99 12.16 11.24 20.76
C GLY A 99 11.49 12.23 19.82
N ALA A 100 11.74 13.52 20.04
CA ALA A 100 11.13 14.60 19.27
C ALA A 100 11.38 14.48 17.76
N ALA A 101 12.56 13.98 17.36
CA ALA A 101 12.89 13.73 15.95
C ALA A 101 11.95 12.70 15.30
N ALA A 102 11.69 11.57 15.95
CA ALA A 102 10.76 10.56 15.45
C ALA A 102 9.33 11.11 15.37
N ALA A 103 8.91 11.92 16.34
CA ALA A 103 7.62 12.61 16.30
C ALA A 103 7.52 13.60 15.12
N CYS A 104 8.55 14.43 14.90
CA CYS A 104 8.59 15.35 13.77
C CYS A 104 8.55 14.61 12.42
N ILE A 105 9.30 13.51 12.28
CA ILE A 105 9.27 12.67 11.07
C ILE A 105 7.89 12.06 10.87
N GLY A 106 7.26 11.55 11.94
CA GLY A 106 5.90 11.02 11.90
C GLY A 106 4.88 12.06 11.43
N CYS A 107 4.95 13.29 11.98
CA CYS A 107 4.11 14.41 11.55
C CYS A 107 4.36 14.77 10.08
N ALA A 108 5.62 14.83 9.64
CA ALA A 108 5.96 15.11 8.24
C ALA A 108 5.41 14.03 7.30
N LEU A 109 5.57 12.74 7.65
CA LEU A 109 5.00 11.62 6.90
C LEU A 109 3.47 11.67 6.85
N ALA A 110 2.82 12.11 7.92
CA ALA A 110 1.37 12.26 7.97
C ALA A 110 0.89 13.37 7.02
N VAL A 111 1.57 14.52 7.01
CA VAL A 111 1.27 15.62 6.07
C VAL A 111 1.48 15.17 4.62
N VAL A 112 2.59 14.49 4.31
CA VAL A 112 2.84 13.92 2.99
C VAL A 112 1.75 12.93 2.60
N SER A 113 1.31 12.09 3.53
CA SER A 113 0.21 11.15 3.29
C SER A 113 -1.07 11.89 2.92
N ILE A 114 -1.46 12.91 3.69
CA ILE A 114 -2.66 13.72 3.40
C ILE A 114 -2.58 14.35 2.01
N LEU A 115 -1.43 14.91 1.64
CA LEU A 115 -1.21 15.46 0.31
C LEU A 115 -1.38 14.41 -0.79
N LEU A 116 -0.85 13.19 -0.58
CA LEU A 116 -1.04 12.08 -1.51
C LEU A 116 -2.53 11.71 -1.67
N PHE A 117 -3.29 11.62 -0.58
CA PHE A 117 -4.73 11.33 -0.64
C PHE A 117 -5.51 12.43 -1.37
N ARG A 118 -5.16 13.70 -1.11
CA ARG A 118 -5.79 14.85 -1.75
C ARG A 118 -5.53 14.91 -3.26
N GLU A 119 -4.27 14.75 -3.68
CA GLU A 119 -3.88 14.87 -5.09
C GLU A 119 -4.35 13.66 -5.91
N LEU A 120 -4.21 12.45 -5.36
CA LEU A 120 -4.57 11.22 -6.09
C LEU A 120 -6.06 10.94 -6.06
N SER A 121 -6.79 11.50 -5.08
CA SER A 121 -8.23 11.28 -4.83
C SER A 121 -8.67 9.84 -5.14
N PRO A 122 -8.00 8.83 -4.55
CA PRO A 122 -8.04 7.46 -5.03
C PRO A 122 -9.37 6.75 -4.79
N PHE A 123 -10.20 7.21 -3.85
CA PHE A 123 -11.47 6.59 -3.47
C PHE A 123 -12.65 7.12 -4.27
N GLN A 124 -13.61 6.24 -4.55
CA GLN A 124 -14.84 6.58 -5.28
C GLN A 124 -15.68 7.60 -4.53
N GLU A 125 -15.77 7.44 -3.21
CA GLU A 125 -16.47 8.37 -2.33
C GLU A 125 -15.55 9.54 -1.98
N THR A 126 -15.94 10.74 -2.43
CA THR A 126 -15.13 11.96 -2.29
C THR A 126 -14.85 12.31 -0.83
N TRP A 127 -15.79 12.04 0.07
CA TRP A 127 -15.64 12.30 1.51
C TRP A 127 -14.55 11.43 2.14
N THR A 128 -14.32 10.21 1.66
CA THR A 128 -13.26 9.33 2.15
C THR A 128 -11.87 9.84 1.80
N ASN A 129 -11.74 10.64 0.73
CA ASN A 129 -10.47 11.28 0.37
C ASN A 129 -10.15 12.51 1.24
N ALA A 130 -11.12 13.02 2.02
CA ALA A 130 -11.00 14.24 2.82
C ALA A 130 -10.78 13.97 4.32
N VAL A 131 -10.76 12.70 4.73
CA VAL A 131 -10.46 12.23 6.10
C VAL A 131 -8.99 11.86 6.20
#